data_AF-A0A955MYT7-F1
#
_entry.id   AF-A0A955MYT7-F1
#
_cell.length_a   1.000
_cell.length_b   1.000
_cell.length_c   1.000
_cell.angle_alpha   90.00
_cell.angle_beta   90.00
_cell.angle_gamma   90.00
#
_symmetry.space_group_name_H-M   'P 1'
#
loop_
_entity.id
_entity.type
_entity.pdbx_description
1 polymer ?
#
loop_
_entity_poly.entity_id
_entity_poly.type
_entity_poly.pdbx_seq_one_letter_code
_entity_poly.pdbx_strand_id
1 'polypeptide(L)'
;FDAILTTLSPNDRIGADEGLGYINPNLIGAARKHSDLPDGREVYLQTAKKYFTRFDMSTTAFVITGHEGTATEEAIELLADLSPGGVGFQAGERIRDGEHFGVGFKQQEADWPLHFTPEKISKELEGWIDRRGPGKFLYFRCILVTPSQLVEGVRLLRERRPELKFEVLDPLAYFDLLKRVRG
;
A
#
# COMPACT_ATOMS: atom_id res chain seq x y z
N PHE A 1 -19.45 -9.77 3.47
CA PHE A 1 -18.92 -8.72 2.57
C PHE A 1 -19.99 -7.69 2.23
N ASP A 2 -21.27 -8.06 2.15
CA ASP A 2 -22.38 -7.17 1.78
C ASP A 2 -22.41 -5.87 2.56
N ALA A 3 -22.33 -5.90 3.90
CA ALA A 3 -22.29 -4.69 4.72
C ALA A 3 -21.18 -3.72 4.28
N ILE A 4 -19.95 -4.21 4.08
CA ILE A 4 -18.81 -3.39 3.62
C ILE A 4 -19.12 -2.81 2.24
N LEU A 5 -19.50 -3.65 1.28
CA LEU A 5 -19.74 -3.24 -0.11
C LEU A 5 -20.89 -2.23 -0.25
N THR A 6 -21.91 -2.33 0.61
CA THR A 6 -23.05 -1.39 0.60
C THR A 6 -22.76 -0.05 1.28
N THR A 7 -21.66 0.06 2.03
CA THR A 7 -21.30 1.28 2.77
C THR A 7 -20.09 2.01 2.19
N LEU A 8 -19.47 1.49 1.13
CA LEU A 8 -18.35 2.17 0.47
C LEU A 8 -18.80 3.51 -0.12
N SER A 9 -18.08 4.58 0.21
CA SER A 9 -18.17 5.84 -0.50
C SER A 9 -17.42 5.76 -1.85
N PRO A 10 -17.62 6.73 -2.77
CA PRO A 10 -16.87 6.78 -4.03
C PRO A 10 -15.35 6.86 -3.89
N ASN A 11 -14.82 7.18 -2.71
CA ASN A 11 -13.38 7.25 -2.43
C ASN A 11 -12.84 6.04 -1.66
N ASP A 12 -13.73 5.15 -1.18
CA ASP A 12 -13.31 3.94 -0.47
C ASP A 12 -12.93 2.84 -1.44
N ARG A 13 -11.82 2.17 -1.19
CA ARG A 13 -11.33 1.05 -2.00
C ARG A 13 -11.02 -0.13 -1.12
N ILE A 14 -11.40 -1.31 -1.58
CA ILE A 14 -10.97 -2.57 -0.98
C ILE A 14 -9.63 -2.94 -1.61
N GLY A 15 -8.68 -3.31 -0.76
CA GLY A 15 -7.41 -3.90 -1.17
C GLY A 15 -7.20 -5.23 -0.46
N ALA A 16 -6.19 -5.96 -0.92
CA ALA A 16 -5.73 -7.18 -0.27
C ALA A 16 -4.32 -6.98 0.33
N ASP A 17 -4.09 -7.65 1.45
CA ASP A 17 -2.75 -7.94 1.95
C ASP A 17 -2.13 -9.01 1.04
N GLU A 18 -0.91 -8.77 0.55
CA GLU A 18 -0.12 -9.61 -0.34
C GLU A 18 -0.91 -10.27 -1.50
N GLY A 19 -1.95 -9.60 -1.99
CA GLY A 19 -2.81 -10.04 -3.09
C GLY A 19 -3.81 -11.14 -2.74
N LEU A 20 -3.47 -12.16 -1.96
CA LEU A 20 -4.42 -13.21 -1.56
C LEU A 20 -4.17 -13.69 -0.12
N GLY A 21 -4.22 -12.75 0.81
CA GLY A 21 -3.90 -13.00 2.22
C GLY A 21 -2.40 -13.11 2.45
N TYR A 22 -2.00 -13.38 3.69
CA TYR A 22 -0.59 -13.37 4.12
C TYR A 22 0.26 -14.46 3.46
N ILE A 23 0.74 -14.17 2.25
CA ILE A 23 1.61 -15.02 1.45
C ILE A 23 2.80 -14.18 0.99
N ASN A 24 4.01 -14.63 1.29
CA ASN A 24 5.21 -13.93 0.82
C ASN A 24 5.36 -14.10 -0.71
N PRO A 25 5.35 -13.02 -1.50
CA PRO A 25 5.41 -13.11 -2.95
C PRO A 25 6.73 -13.71 -3.46
N ASN A 26 7.84 -13.57 -2.71
CA ASN A 26 9.13 -14.17 -3.05
C ASN A 26 9.08 -15.71 -3.00
N LEU A 27 8.13 -16.29 -2.27
CA LEU A 27 8.02 -17.73 -2.06
C LEU A 27 6.95 -18.40 -2.92
N ILE A 28 6.29 -17.67 -3.83
CA ILE A 28 5.25 -18.25 -4.69
C ILE A 28 5.87 -19.04 -5.85
N GLY A 29 6.98 -18.54 -6.41
CA GLY A 29 7.74 -19.22 -7.46
C GLY A 29 8.59 -20.38 -6.96
N ALA A 30 9.02 -21.24 -7.89
CA ALA A 30 10.06 -22.23 -7.63
C ALA A 30 11.44 -21.67 -8.08
N ALA A 31 12.57 -22.10 -7.54
CA ALA A 31 12.73 -23.09 -6.47
C ALA A 31 12.66 -22.46 -5.07
N ARG A 32 12.18 -23.22 -4.09
CA ARG A 32 12.10 -22.80 -2.68
C ARG A 32 13.03 -23.64 -1.82
N LYS A 33 13.63 -23.00 -0.80
CA LYS A 33 14.54 -23.68 0.14
C LYS A 33 13.93 -24.89 0.86
N HIS A 34 12.63 -24.84 1.15
CA HIS A 34 11.93 -25.81 2.01
C HIS A 34 10.81 -26.56 1.30
N SER A 35 10.72 -26.48 -0.03
CA SER A 35 9.61 -27.09 -0.77
C SER A 35 10.00 -27.46 -2.20
N ASP A 36 9.69 -28.70 -2.57
CA ASP A 36 9.82 -29.23 -3.93
C ASP A 36 8.51 -29.12 -4.72
N LEU A 37 7.52 -28.36 -4.22
CA LEU A 37 6.28 -28.13 -4.96
C LEU A 37 6.56 -27.35 -6.24
N PRO A 38 5.81 -27.61 -7.33
CA PRO A 38 5.91 -26.86 -8.58
C PRO A 38 5.74 -25.35 -8.39
N ASP A 39 6.20 -24.58 -9.35
CA ASP A 39 6.00 -23.13 -9.38
C ASP A 39 4.52 -22.79 -9.21
N GLY A 40 4.20 -21.95 -8.22
CA GLY A 40 2.83 -21.63 -7.83
C GLY A 40 2.29 -20.35 -8.46
N ARG A 41 3.09 -19.61 -9.24
CA ARG A 41 2.74 -18.24 -9.68
C ARG A 41 1.49 -18.20 -10.53
N GLU A 42 1.36 -19.10 -11.49
CA GLU A 42 0.17 -19.17 -12.35
C GLU A 42 -1.09 -19.48 -11.53
N VAL A 43 -1.03 -20.50 -10.66
CA VAL A 43 -2.16 -20.91 -9.82
C VAL A 43 -2.54 -19.80 -8.84
N TYR A 44 -1.55 -19.13 -8.26
CA TYR A 44 -1.75 -17.97 -7.39
C TYR A 44 -2.46 -16.84 -8.15
N LEU A 45 -1.94 -16.42 -9.32
CA LEU A 45 -2.54 -15.35 -10.12
C LEU A 45 -3.98 -15.69 -10.52
N GLN A 46 -4.22 -16.89 -11.04
CA GLN A 46 -5.56 -17.32 -11.43
C GLN A 46 -6.53 -17.32 -10.24
N THR A 47 -6.05 -17.66 -9.05
CA THR A 47 -6.88 -17.67 -7.84
C THR A 47 -7.12 -16.25 -7.33
N ALA A 48 -6.08 -15.43 -7.22
CA ALA A 48 -6.16 -14.06 -6.75
C ALA A 48 -7.04 -13.18 -7.67
N LYS A 49 -6.88 -13.32 -9.00
CA LYS A 49 -7.68 -12.59 -10.00
C LYS A 49 -9.18 -12.84 -9.86
N LYS A 50 -9.62 -14.02 -9.41
CA LYS A 50 -11.05 -14.29 -9.15
C LYS A 50 -11.60 -13.40 -8.03
N TYR A 51 -10.83 -13.18 -6.97
CA TYR A 51 -11.24 -12.34 -5.85
C TYR A 51 -11.10 -10.86 -6.17
N PHE A 52 -10.03 -10.47 -6.88
CA PHE A 52 -9.87 -9.10 -7.37
C PHE A 52 -11.07 -8.70 -8.25
N THR A 53 -11.46 -9.55 -9.19
CA THR A 53 -12.65 -9.31 -10.02
C THR A 53 -13.93 -9.26 -9.19
N ARG A 54 -14.11 -10.20 -8.25
CA ARG A 54 -15.33 -10.29 -7.43
C ARG A 54 -15.55 -9.06 -6.54
N PHE A 55 -14.49 -8.46 -6.04
CA PHE A 55 -14.54 -7.33 -5.10
C PHE A 55 -14.10 -6.00 -5.72
N ASP A 56 -13.97 -5.94 -7.04
CA ASP A 56 -13.50 -4.77 -7.78
C ASP A 56 -12.19 -4.18 -7.22
N MET A 57 -11.26 -5.07 -6.86
CA MET A 57 -9.95 -4.69 -6.35
C MET A 57 -8.98 -4.52 -7.53
N SER A 58 -8.14 -3.50 -7.42
CA SER A 58 -7.04 -3.26 -8.35
C SER A 58 -5.71 -2.99 -7.64
N THR A 59 -5.69 -2.97 -6.31
CA THR A 59 -4.50 -2.67 -5.50
C THR A 59 -4.16 -3.80 -4.55
N THR A 60 -2.86 -4.04 -4.38
CA THR A 60 -2.31 -4.75 -3.22
C THR A 60 -1.72 -3.69 -2.30
N ALA A 61 -2.51 -3.28 -1.31
CA ALA A 61 -2.18 -2.11 -0.50
C ALA A 61 -1.03 -2.38 0.49
N PHE A 62 -0.73 -3.64 0.76
CA PHE A 62 0.27 -4.00 1.75
C PHE A 62 0.97 -5.31 1.41
N VAL A 63 2.30 -5.23 1.28
CA VAL A 63 3.18 -6.37 1.00
C VAL A 63 4.30 -6.43 2.02
N ILE A 64 4.47 -7.60 2.62
CA ILE A 64 5.63 -7.98 3.44
C ILE A 64 6.39 -9.14 2.78
N THR A 65 7.71 -9.04 2.67
CA THR A 65 8.57 -10.19 2.30
C THR A 65 9.38 -10.73 3.48
N GLY A 66 9.32 -10.06 4.64
CA GLY A 66 9.77 -10.59 5.92
C GLY A 66 11.25 -10.98 5.92
N HIS A 67 11.56 -12.22 6.27
CA HIS A 67 12.94 -12.71 6.37
C HIS A 67 13.57 -13.13 5.02
N GLU A 68 12.79 -13.14 3.93
CA GLU A 68 13.28 -13.51 2.59
C GLU A 68 14.02 -12.36 1.89
N GLY A 69 14.20 -11.23 2.59
CA GLY A 69 14.82 -10.03 2.02
C GLY A 69 13.86 -9.25 1.13
N THR A 70 14.39 -8.32 0.35
CA THR A 70 13.58 -7.45 -0.52
C THR A 70 12.84 -8.24 -1.61
N ALA A 71 11.69 -7.73 -2.04
CA ALA A 71 10.95 -8.28 -3.18
C ALA A 71 11.86 -8.51 -4.40
N THR A 72 11.82 -9.72 -4.97
CA THR A 72 12.55 -10.02 -6.20
C THR A 72 11.87 -9.39 -7.42
N GLU A 73 12.55 -9.33 -8.55
CA GLU A 73 11.95 -8.80 -9.79
C GLU A 73 10.74 -9.64 -10.23
N GLU A 74 10.80 -10.96 -10.07
CA GLU A 74 9.68 -11.86 -10.37
C GLU A 74 8.50 -11.62 -9.43
N ALA A 75 8.75 -11.28 -8.16
CA ALA A 75 7.70 -10.91 -7.21
C ALA A 75 7.08 -9.56 -7.58
N ILE A 76 7.88 -8.59 -8.03
CA ILE A 76 7.41 -7.28 -8.49
C ILE A 76 6.56 -7.44 -9.76
N GLU A 77 7.00 -8.24 -10.73
CA GLU A 77 6.24 -8.54 -11.96
C GLU A 77 4.90 -9.24 -11.63
N LEU A 78 4.93 -10.24 -10.75
CA LEU A 78 3.75 -10.95 -10.28
C LEU A 78 2.72 -9.99 -9.66
N LEU A 79 3.19 -9.09 -8.79
CA LEU A 79 2.33 -8.11 -8.12
C LEU A 79 1.79 -7.06 -9.10
N ALA A 80 2.58 -6.65 -10.09
CA ALA A 80 2.15 -5.73 -11.14
C ALA A 80 1.02 -6.33 -12.01
N ASP A 81 1.11 -7.60 -12.40
CA ASP A 81 0.04 -8.28 -13.15
C ASP A 81 -1.25 -8.42 -12.34
N LEU A 82 -1.14 -8.65 -11.03
CA LEU A 82 -2.30 -8.75 -10.15
C LEU A 82 -2.94 -7.40 -9.84
N SER A 83 -2.13 -6.34 -9.67
CA SER A 83 -2.53 -5.09 -9.02
C SER A 83 -2.29 -3.85 -9.89
N PRO A 84 -3.01 -3.69 -11.01
CA PRO A 84 -2.78 -2.59 -11.96
C PRO A 84 -3.02 -1.19 -11.36
N GLY A 85 -3.76 -1.11 -10.25
CA GLY A 85 -4.04 0.12 -9.52
C GLY A 85 -2.92 0.56 -8.58
N GLY A 86 -1.95 -0.31 -8.26
CA GLY A 86 -0.80 0.03 -7.42
C GLY A 86 -0.48 -0.99 -6.33
N VAL A 87 0.75 -0.90 -5.81
CA VAL A 87 1.29 -1.82 -4.80
C VAL A 87 1.98 -1.05 -3.67
N GLY A 88 1.56 -1.30 -2.44
CA GLY A 88 2.16 -0.75 -1.22
C GLY A 88 3.02 -1.78 -0.48
N PHE A 89 4.21 -1.39 -0.02
CA PHE A 89 5.14 -2.26 0.71
C PHE A 89 5.37 -1.79 2.15
N GLN A 90 5.72 -2.73 3.02
CA GLN A 90 6.13 -2.43 4.39
C GLN A 90 7.40 -1.58 4.45
N ALA A 91 7.52 -0.78 5.52
CA ALA A 91 8.75 -0.07 5.84
C ALA A 91 9.90 -1.07 6.06
N GLY A 92 11.08 -0.74 5.57
CA GLY A 92 12.25 -1.63 5.55
C GLY A 92 12.48 -2.35 4.21
N GLU A 93 11.45 -2.52 3.39
CA GLU A 93 11.58 -3.06 2.03
C GLU A 93 12.45 -2.16 1.13
N ARG A 94 13.45 -2.70 0.44
CA ARG A 94 14.34 -1.89 -0.43
C ARG A 94 13.81 -1.81 -1.87
N ILE A 95 12.52 -1.58 -2.02
CA ILE A 95 11.93 -1.34 -3.34
C ILE A 95 12.14 0.12 -3.74
N ARG A 96 12.37 0.35 -5.04
CA ARG A 96 12.41 1.71 -5.59
C ARG A 96 10.98 2.25 -5.67
N ASP A 97 10.70 3.38 -5.05
CA ASP A 97 9.42 4.07 -5.23
C ASP A 97 9.24 4.52 -6.69
N GLY A 98 8.00 4.43 -7.21
CA GLY A 98 7.65 4.89 -8.56
C GLY A 98 7.08 3.79 -9.44
N GLU A 99 7.22 3.95 -10.76
CA GLU A 99 6.66 3.02 -11.73
C GLU A 99 7.54 1.78 -11.93
N HIS A 100 6.89 0.60 -11.91
CA HIS A 100 7.42 -0.68 -12.37
C HIS A 100 6.32 -1.42 -13.15
N PHE A 101 6.64 -1.91 -14.35
CA PHE A 101 5.71 -2.63 -15.23
C PHE A 101 4.36 -1.90 -15.45
N GLY A 102 4.40 -0.56 -15.53
CA GLY A 102 3.23 0.31 -15.71
C GLY A 102 2.41 0.56 -14.44
N VAL A 103 2.86 0.07 -13.29
CA VAL A 103 2.15 0.10 -12.01
C VAL A 103 2.93 0.94 -10.98
N GLY A 104 2.22 1.66 -10.11
CA GLY A 104 2.84 2.47 -9.06
C GLY A 104 3.19 1.63 -7.85
N PHE A 105 4.45 1.64 -7.44
CA PHE A 105 4.97 0.94 -6.26
C PHE A 105 5.43 1.97 -5.23
N LYS A 106 5.03 1.78 -3.98
CA LYS A 106 5.44 2.66 -2.88
C LYS A 106 5.76 1.88 -1.62
N GLN A 107 6.92 2.17 -1.04
CA GLN A 107 7.21 1.79 0.32
C GLN A 107 6.52 2.74 1.31
N GLN A 108 5.84 2.21 2.33
CA GLN A 108 5.30 3.06 3.39
C GLN A 108 6.42 3.76 4.19
N GLU A 109 6.12 4.94 4.71
CA GLU A 109 7.01 5.70 5.57
C GLU A 109 7.00 5.17 7.01
N ALA A 110 5.81 4.83 7.53
CA ALA A 110 5.65 4.38 8.91
C ALA A 110 4.36 3.55 9.12
N ASP A 111 4.35 2.84 10.25
CA ASP A 111 3.18 2.17 10.82
C ASP A 111 2.54 3.01 11.92
N TRP A 112 1.23 3.21 11.86
CA TRP A 112 0.44 3.84 12.91
C TRP A 112 -0.43 2.79 13.59
N PRO A 113 0.00 2.23 14.74
CA PRO A 113 -0.72 1.16 15.42
C PRO A 113 -1.96 1.64 16.18
N LEU A 114 -2.71 0.67 16.70
CA LEU A 114 -3.77 0.87 17.69
C LEU A 114 -3.24 1.80 18.79
N HIS A 115 -4.03 2.81 19.16
CA HIS A 115 -3.69 3.91 20.10
C HIS A 115 -2.91 5.11 19.54
N PHE A 116 -2.75 5.23 18.22
CA PHE A 116 -2.39 6.51 17.63
C PHE A 116 -3.51 7.54 17.85
N THR A 117 -3.22 8.59 18.62
CA THR A 117 -4.14 9.70 18.85
C THR A 117 -4.05 10.69 17.68
N PRO A 118 -5.08 11.52 17.45
CA PRO A 118 -5.02 12.57 16.43
C PRO A 118 -3.78 13.47 16.53
N GLU A 119 -3.32 13.79 17.75
CA GLU A 119 -2.13 14.62 17.98
C GLU A 119 -0.85 13.90 17.53
N LYS A 120 -0.76 12.58 17.76
CA LYS A 120 0.37 11.76 17.29
C LYS A 120 0.37 11.67 15.76
N ILE A 121 -0.79 11.45 15.15
CA ILE A 121 -0.95 11.46 13.68
C ILE A 121 -0.49 12.80 13.10
N SER A 122 -0.99 13.91 13.67
CA SER A 122 -0.63 15.27 13.26
C SER A 122 0.88 15.52 13.33
N LYS A 123 1.53 15.09 14.41
CA LYS A 123 2.97 15.30 14.63
C LYS A 123 3.83 14.41 13.72
N GLU A 124 3.43 13.15 13.50
CA GLU A 124 4.13 12.25 12.58
C GLU A 124 4.04 12.73 11.14
N LEU A 125 2.84 13.15 10.70
CA LEU A 125 2.65 13.74 9.37
C LEU A 125 3.56 14.96 9.17
N GLU A 126 3.57 15.89 10.13
CA GLU A 126 4.47 17.06 10.10
C GLU A 126 5.94 16.64 9.97
N GLY A 127 6.39 15.70 10.81
CA GLY A 127 7.76 15.23 10.80
C GLY A 127 8.17 14.59 9.47
N TRP A 128 7.27 13.84 8.82
CA TRP A 128 7.56 13.25 7.50
C TRP A 128 7.52 14.27 6.37
N ILE A 129 6.57 15.21 6.39
CA ILE A 129 6.51 16.32 5.42
C ILE A 129 7.80 17.14 5.49
N ASP A 130 8.23 17.54 6.69
CA ASP A 130 9.44 18.34 6.88
C ASP A 130 10.70 17.56 6.47
N ARG A 131 10.76 16.25 6.77
CA ARG A 131 11.89 15.39 6.40
C ARG A 131 12.00 15.13 4.90
N ARG A 132 10.88 14.88 4.22
CA ARG A 132 10.86 14.52 2.79
C ARG A 132 10.87 15.76 1.89
N GLY A 133 10.35 16.88 2.38
CA GLY A 133 10.23 18.12 1.64
C GLY A 133 9.03 18.13 0.66
N PRO A 134 8.85 19.25 -0.05
CA PRO A 134 7.69 19.46 -0.93
C PRO A 134 7.71 18.52 -2.15
N GLY A 135 6.51 18.25 -2.68
CA GLY A 135 6.32 17.46 -3.91
C GLY A 135 6.58 15.96 -3.75
N LYS A 136 6.65 15.45 -2.52
CA LYS A 136 6.83 14.03 -2.23
C LYS A 136 5.52 13.36 -1.85
N PHE A 137 5.39 12.12 -2.30
CA PHE A 137 4.27 11.24 -1.99
C PHE A 137 4.59 10.46 -0.72
N LEU A 138 3.73 10.56 0.30
CA LEU A 138 3.87 9.86 1.57
C LEU A 138 2.80 8.78 1.67
N TYR A 139 3.16 7.60 2.17
CA TYR A 139 2.26 6.46 2.31
C TYR A 139 2.39 5.89 3.71
N PHE A 140 1.27 5.65 4.39
CA PHE A 140 1.25 5.20 5.77
C PHE A 140 0.28 4.04 5.92
N ARG A 141 0.68 3.05 6.73
CA ARG A 141 -0.24 1.99 7.13
C ARG A 141 -0.87 2.33 8.47
N CYS A 142 -2.19 2.31 8.49
CA CYS A 142 -3.00 2.63 9.66
C CYS A 142 -3.60 1.32 10.19
N ILE A 143 -3.15 0.86 11.36
CA ILE A 143 -3.54 -0.44 11.91
C ILE A 143 -4.48 -0.18 13.08
N LEU A 144 -5.75 -0.55 12.91
CA LEU A 144 -6.80 -0.36 13.92
C LEU A 144 -6.92 1.12 14.38
N VAL A 145 -6.59 2.06 13.50
CA VAL A 145 -6.85 3.49 13.67
C VAL A 145 -8.18 3.80 12.99
N THR A 146 -9.08 4.48 13.69
CA THR A 146 -10.40 4.81 13.13
C THR A 146 -10.27 5.93 12.08
N PRO A 147 -11.15 5.96 11.05
CA PRO A 147 -11.18 7.07 10.10
C PRO A 147 -11.30 8.45 10.76
N SER A 148 -12.10 8.57 11.84
CA SER A 148 -12.26 9.83 12.58
C SER A 148 -10.96 10.32 13.21
N GLN A 149 -10.11 9.43 13.70
CA GLN A 149 -8.79 9.81 14.23
C GLN A 149 -7.86 10.34 13.14
N LEU A 150 -7.91 9.76 11.94
CA LEU A 150 -7.11 10.22 10.79
C LEU A 150 -7.56 11.63 10.35
N VAL A 151 -8.87 11.83 10.20
CA VAL A 151 -9.46 13.12 9.83
C VAL A 151 -9.07 14.19 10.85
N GLU A 152 -9.21 13.89 12.14
CA GLU A 152 -8.87 14.83 13.21
C GLU A 152 -7.37 15.15 13.23
N GLY A 153 -6.50 14.15 13.04
CA GLY A 153 -5.06 14.37 12.98
C GLY A 153 -4.64 15.28 11.81
N VAL A 154 -5.25 15.09 10.65
CA VAL A 154 -5.05 15.96 9.47
C VAL A 154 -5.56 17.38 9.74
N ARG A 155 -6.74 17.52 10.36
CA ARG A 155 -7.31 18.82 10.75
C ARG A 155 -6.36 19.58 11.70
N LEU A 156 -5.90 18.92 12.76
CA LEU A 156 -4.97 19.50 13.73
C LEU A 156 -3.66 19.98 13.07
N LEU A 157 -3.16 19.25 12.07
CA LEU A 157 -1.99 19.69 11.32
C LEU A 157 -2.28 20.95 10.49
N ARG A 158 -3.40 20.96 9.74
CA ARG A 158 -3.80 22.12 8.93
C ARG A 158 -3.99 23.38 9.77
N GLU A 159 -4.47 23.25 11.01
CA GLU A 159 -4.63 24.39 11.93
C GLU A 159 -3.30 24.87 12.52
N ARG A 160 -2.41 23.96 12.90
CA ARG A 160 -1.10 24.30 13.45
C ARG A 160 -0.14 24.86 12.40
N ARG A 161 -0.24 24.37 11.16
CA ARG A 161 0.67 24.66 10.04
C ARG A 161 -0.13 25.03 8.77
N PRO A 162 -0.89 26.14 8.78
CA PRO A 162 -1.76 26.53 7.66
C PRO A 162 -1.01 26.88 6.38
N GLU A 163 0.31 27.10 6.47
CA GLU A 163 1.18 27.34 5.32
C GLU A 163 1.55 26.07 4.55
N LEU A 164 1.40 24.88 5.15
CA LEU A 164 1.66 23.61 4.48
C LEU A 164 0.60 23.34 3.42
N LYS A 165 1.06 23.13 2.18
CA LYS A 165 0.21 22.74 1.05
C LYS A 165 0.33 21.24 0.83
N PHE A 166 -0.63 20.48 1.36
CA PHE A 166 -0.71 19.04 1.18
C PHE A 166 -2.16 18.59 0.99
N GLU A 167 -2.31 17.47 0.28
CA GLU A 167 -3.61 16.87 0.01
C GLU A 167 -3.57 15.38 0.37
N VAL A 168 -4.69 14.90 0.94
CA VAL A 168 -4.90 13.49 1.21
C VAL A 168 -5.61 12.90 -0.01
N LEU A 169 -5.03 11.85 -0.58
CA LEU A 169 -5.51 11.23 -1.81
C LEU A 169 -6.16 9.89 -1.50
N ASP A 170 -7.16 9.50 -2.30
CA ASP A 170 -7.57 8.10 -2.34
C ASP A 170 -6.45 7.23 -2.93
N PRO A 171 -6.40 5.92 -2.63
CA PRO A 171 -5.30 5.06 -3.06
C PRO A 171 -5.10 5.01 -4.58
N LEU A 172 -6.17 5.06 -5.39
CA LEU A 172 -6.02 4.95 -6.84
C LEU A 172 -5.45 6.23 -7.44
N ALA A 173 -5.95 7.40 -7.02
CA ALA A 173 -5.36 8.67 -7.41
C ALA A 173 -3.90 8.78 -6.96
N TYR A 174 -3.60 8.31 -5.75
CA TYR A 174 -2.24 8.29 -5.21
C TYR A 174 -1.28 7.51 -6.11
N PHE A 175 -1.56 6.25 -6.39
CA PHE A 175 -0.68 5.39 -7.20
C PHE A 175 -0.67 5.83 -8.67
N ASP A 176 -1.77 6.34 -9.19
CA ASP A 176 -1.80 6.86 -10.56
C ASP A 176 -0.92 8.10 -10.75
N LEU A 177 -0.94 9.01 -9.77
CA LEU A 177 -0.06 10.18 -9.76
C LEU A 177 1.41 9.78 -9.49
N LEU A 178 1.65 8.80 -8.61
CA LEU A 178 3.00 8.32 -8.31
C LEU A 178 3.73 7.83 -9.56
N LYS A 179 3.03 7.13 -10.48
CA LYS A 179 3.61 6.70 -11.77
C LYS A 179 4.06 7.86 -12.65
N ARG A 180 3.40 9.02 -12.54
CA ARG A 180 3.62 10.19 -13.41
C ARG A 180 4.73 11.09 -12.90
N VAL A 181 5.12 10.92 -11.64
CA VAL A 181 6.20 11.70 -11.03
C VAL A 181 7.52 11.08 -11.48
N ARG A 182 8.17 11.73 -12.44
CA ARG A 182 9.57 11.40 -12.77
C ARG A 182 10.44 11.86 -11.61
N GLY A 183 11.18 10.92 -11.02
CA GLY A 183 12.15 11.17 -9.95
C GLY A 183 13.26 12.13 -10.38
#